data_AF-A0AAN9G165-F1
#
_entry.id   AF-A0AAN9G165-F1
#
_cell.length_a   1.000
_cell.length_b   1.000
_cell.length_c   1.000
_cell.angle_alpha   90.00
_cell.angle_beta   90.00
_cell.angle_gamma   90.00
#
_symmetry.space_group_name_H-M   'P 1'
#
loop_
_entity.id
_entity.type
_entity.pdbx_description
1 polymer ?
#
loop_
_entity_poly.entity_id
_entity_poly.type
_entity_poly.pdbx_seq_one_letter_code
_entity_poly.pdbx_strand_id
1 'polypeptide(L)'
;MWKITVILLSCLSVAWCRPAEDTVHGNFSTKPISEEDYAWLIRHAATHRVSTYPSGFKIMYVGHDGRIVENHKPSTGAWIQVVGSPLTPHSALYTAALEVGKMLRHSPSHIFSNIANHAGSGLGLFTRSEKITVFPEFYHLKDTAACHGRCDGDCKHTCTFDGRKYEALGGLTGTKSLVLMDNVMCTSHDPHHKIDNILVHEFAHSINRNGFSSSEKSELTAAFNHAKASHLWTSGSYAMANQAEYFAEASGSFFRVELQSSAGGMNDCGGHRCRTEADVRHRIQSQDPNLFSLLSHVYTSDHPTTPSGITICP
;
A
#
# COMPACT_ATOMS: atom_id res chain seq x y z
N MET A 1 37.00 6.63 -59.04
CA MET A 1 36.86 7.33 -57.75
C MET A 1 35.38 7.58 -57.49
N TRP A 2 34.69 6.67 -56.80
CA TRP A 2 33.29 6.85 -56.40
C TRP A 2 33.26 7.01 -54.88
N LYS A 3 32.75 8.15 -54.41
CA LYS A 3 32.53 8.44 -52.99
C LYS A 3 31.12 7.93 -52.62
N ILE A 4 31.05 6.99 -51.69
CA ILE A 4 29.79 6.56 -51.06
C ILE A 4 29.54 7.50 -49.88
N THR A 5 28.48 8.29 -49.99
CA THR A 5 27.95 9.12 -48.90
C THR A 5 27.07 8.24 -48.01
N VAL A 6 27.51 8.00 -46.77
CA VAL A 6 26.68 7.34 -45.75
C VAL A 6 25.80 8.41 -45.10
N ILE A 7 24.48 8.30 -45.32
CA ILE A 7 23.47 9.11 -44.64
C ILE A 7 23.23 8.47 -43.27
N LEU A 8 23.64 9.17 -42.21
CA LEU A 8 23.29 8.84 -40.82
C LEU A 8 21.82 9.22 -40.58
N LEU A 9 20.95 8.20 -40.52
CA LEU A 9 19.58 8.34 -40.04
C LEU A 9 19.59 8.51 -38.52
N SER A 10 19.15 9.67 -38.04
CA SER A 10 18.87 9.96 -36.64
C SER A 10 17.60 9.24 -36.21
N CYS A 11 17.73 8.13 -35.47
CA CYS A 11 16.62 7.55 -34.73
C CYS A 11 16.34 8.38 -33.48
N LEU A 12 15.35 9.27 -33.56
CA LEU A 12 14.63 9.80 -32.40
C LEU A 12 13.78 8.66 -31.81
N SER A 13 14.33 7.90 -30.87
CA SER A 13 13.55 7.00 -30.03
C SER A 13 12.87 7.80 -28.93
N VAL A 14 11.62 8.19 -29.18
CA VAL A 14 10.69 8.61 -28.14
C VAL A 14 10.48 7.39 -27.25
N ALA A 15 11.11 7.37 -26.08
CA ALA A 15 10.87 6.35 -25.07
C ALA A 15 9.45 6.57 -24.52
N TRP A 16 8.48 5.85 -25.10
CA TRP A 16 7.19 5.66 -24.48
C TRP A 16 7.43 4.88 -23.19
N CYS A 17 7.35 5.55 -22.04
CA CYS A 17 7.19 4.86 -20.77
C CYS A 17 5.93 4.00 -20.88
N ARG A 18 6.10 2.69 -21.04
CA ARG A 18 5.02 1.75 -20.84
C ARG A 18 4.65 1.84 -19.35
N PRO A 19 3.38 2.13 -18.99
CA PRO A 19 2.93 1.86 -17.62
C PRO A 19 3.19 0.36 -17.33
N ALA A 20 3.48 0.04 -16.07
CA ALA A 20 3.66 -1.34 -15.63
C ALA A 20 2.50 -2.20 -16.18
N GLU A 21 2.83 -3.28 -16.88
CA GLU A 21 1.85 -4.21 -17.43
C GLU A 21 0.91 -4.66 -16.31
N ASP A 22 -0.40 -4.44 -16.49
CA ASP A 22 -1.43 -4.94 -15.58
C ASP A 22 -1.39 -6.47 -15.66
N THR A 23 -0.68 -7.09 -14.73
CA THR A 23 -0.57 -8.54 -14.64
C THR A 23 -1.78 -9.05 -13.88
N VAL A 24 -2.88 -9.28 -14.60
CA VAL A 24 -4.08 -9.88 -14.02
C VAL A 24 -3.76 -11.33 -13.63
N HIS A 25 -3.42 -11.55 -12.37
CA HIS A 25 -3.20 -12.88 -11.80
C HIS A 25 -4.40 -13.29 -10.94
N GLY A 26 -5.03 -14.40 -11.33
CA GLY A 26 -6.15 -14.96 -10.56
C GLY A 26 -7.38 -14.06 -10.43
N ASN A 27 -7.58 -13.14 -11.38
CA ASN A 27 -8.60 -12.08 -11.47
C ASN A 27 -8.37 -10.81 -10.63
N PHE A 28 -7.18 -10.61 -10.06
CA PHE A 28 -6.85 -9.39 -9.33
C PHE A 28 -5.90 -8.50 -10.14
N SER A 29 -6.21 -7.21 -10.19
CA SER A 29 -5.33 -6.18 -10.73
C SER A 29 -4.40 -5.66 -9.63
N THR A 30 -3.11 -5.62 -9.96
CA THR A 30 -2.05 -5.04 -9.15
C THR A 30 -1.78 -3.58 -9.49
N LYS A 31 -2.48 -3.06 -10.51
CA LYS A 31 -2.31 -1.70 -10.96
C LYS A 31 -2.82 -0.71 -9.89
N PRO A 32 -2.10 0.39 -9.67
CA PRO A 32 -2.56 1.55 -8.91
C PRO A 32 -3.99 2.00 -9.18
N ILE A 33 -4.74 2.42 -8.16
CA ILE A 33 -5.95 3.24 -8.39
C ILE A 33 -5.58 4.72 -8.56
N SER A 34 -6.45 5.50 -9.18
CA SER A 34 -6.17 6.92 -9.43
C SER A 34 -6.44 7.80 -8.19
N GLU A 35 -5.94 9.03 -8.20
CA GLU A 35 -6.27 10.03 -7.17
C GLU A 35 -7.78 10.31 -7.11
N GLU A 36 -8.45 10.29 -8.25
CA GLU A 36 -9.91 10.43 -8.34
C GLU A 36 -10.63 9.29 -7.60
N ASP A 37 -10.13 8.05 -7.74
CA ASP A 37 -10.66 6.89 -7.02
C ASP A 37 -10.47 7.04 -5.51
N TYR A 38 -9.27 7.42 -5.05
CA TYR A 38 -9.03 7.68 -3.63
C TYR A 38 -9.96 8.76 -3.08
N ALA A 39 -10.04 9.90 -3.76
CA ALA A 39 -10.89 11.00 -3.34
C ALA A 39 -12.37 10.59 -3.29
N TRP A 40 -12.82 9.76 -4.24
CA TRP A 40 -14.18 9.23 -4.25
C TRP A 40 -14.43 8.27 -3.08
N LEU A 41 -13.55 7.29 -2.86
CA LEU A 41 -13.65 6.32 -1.77
C LEU A 41 -13.66 7.01 -0.41
N ILE A 42 -12.81 8.02 -0.19
CA ILE A 42 -12.77 8.78 1.07
C ILE A 42 -14.11 9.45 1.35
N ARG A 43 -14.71 10.10 0.34
CA ARG A 43 -15.99 10.80 0.50
C ARG A 43 -17.13 9.84 0.83
N HIS A 44 -17.09 8.60 0.32
CA HIS A 44 -18.14 7.60 0.51
C HIS A 44 -17.89 6.63 1.68
N ALA A 45 -16.66 6.52 2.16
CA ALA A 45 -16.32 5.70 3.34
C ALA A 45 -16.90 6.31 4.64
N ALA A 46 -17.01 7.64 4.71
CA ALA A 46 -17.54 8.32 5.89
C ALA A 46 -19.01 7.99 6.20
N THR A 47 -19.78 7.55 5.20
CA THR A 47 -21.22 7.24 5.33
C THR A 47 -21.51 5.78 5.71
N HIS A 48 -20.51 4.89 5.67
CA HIS A 48 -20.68 3.45 5.88
C HIS A 48 -19.88 2.93 7.07
N ARG A 49 -19.92 3.64 8.20
CA ARG A 49 -19.21 3.23 9.42
C ARG A 49 -19.80 1.94 9.98
N VAL A 50 -18.94 0.93 10.15
CA VAL A 50 -19.31 -0.37 10.73
C VAL A 50 -18.98 -0.38 12.22
N SER A 51 -19.99 -0.54 13.07
CA SER A 51 -19.80 -0.70 14.53
C SER A 51 -19.56 -2.16 14.92
N THR A 52 -20.08 -3.11 14.15
CA THR A 52 -19.98 -4.55 14.39
C THR A 52 -19.90 -5.32 13.08
N TYR A 53 -18.96 -6.25 12.97
CA TYR A 53 -18.84 -7.14 11.81
C TYR A 53 -19.89 -8.26 11.84
N PRO A 54 -20.37 -8.74 10.67
CA PRO A 54 -21.22 -9.92 10.59
C PRO A 54 -20.56 -11.18 11.17
N SER A 55 -21.37 -12.22 11.40
CA SER A 55 -20.88 -13.51 11.89
C SER A 55 -19.79 -14.10 10.99
N GLY A 56 -18.78 -14.72 11.60
CA GLY A 56 -17.67 -15.40 10.93
C GLY A 56 -16.40 -14.59 10.81
N PHE A 57 -16.49 -13.25 10.84
CA PHE A 57 -15.33 -12.37 10.91
C PHE A 57 -14.49 -12.64 12.16
N LYS A 58 -13.17 -12.57 12.00
CA LYS A 58 -12.19 -12.83 13.05
C LYS A 58 -11.46 -11.54 13.36
N ILE A 59 -11.24 -11.23 14.63
CA ILE A 59 -10.69 -9.94 15.03
C ILE A 59 -9.51 -10.17 15.97
N MET A 60 -8.38 -9.58 15.63
CA MET A 60 -7.21 -9.42 16.47
C MET A 60 -6.96 -7.94 16.75
N TYR A 61 -6.29 -7.67 17.86
CA TYR A 61 -5.91 -6.34 18.28
C TYR A 61 -4.40 -6.34 18.53
N VAL A 62 -3.70 -5.43 17.87
CA VAL A 62 -2.26 -5.26 17.99
C VAL A 62 -1.99 -4.06 18.89
N GLY A 63 -1.16 -4.23 19.91
CA GLY A 63 -0.65 -3.16 20.77
C GLY A 63 0.66 -2.59 20.26
N HIS A 64 1.02 -1.39 20.70
CA HIS A 64 2.24 -0.71 20.23
C HIS A 64 3.54 -1.48 20.58
N ASP A 65 3.50 -2.30 21.63
CA ASP A 65 4.59 -3.19 22.03
C ASP A 65 4.70 -4.47 21.15
N GLY A 66 3.76 -4.65 20.21
CA GLY A 66 3.65 -5.82 19.35
C GLY A 66 2.87 -6.97 19.98
N ARG A 67 2.26 -6.80 21.16
CA ARG A 67 1.35 -7.83 21.69
C ARG A 67 0.11 -7.94 20.83
N ILE A 68 -0.34 -9.17 20.62
CA ILE A 68 -1.57 -9.50 19.90
C ILE A 68 -2.55 -10.11 20.89
N VAL A 69 -3.79 -9.63 20.85
CA VAL A 69 -4.91 -10.22 21.62
C VAL A 69 -6.08 -10.48 20.70
N GLU A 70 -6.81 -11.56 20.95
CA GLU A 70 -7.90 -12.01 20.09
C GLU A 70 -9.27 -11.68 20.70
N ASN A 71 -10.24 -11.40 19.83
CA ASN A 71 -11.67 -11.27 20.10
C ASN A 71 -12.10 -10.09 20.98
N HIS A 72 -11.34 -9.75 22.03
CA HIS A 72 -11.69 -8.69 22.98
C HIS A 72 -10.64 -7.58 22.97
N LYS A 73 -11.05 -6.37 22.59
CA LYS A 73 -10.21 -5.18 22.71
C LYS A 73 -9.95 -4.91 24.19
N PRO A 74 -8.69 -4.81 24.64
CA PRO A 74 -8.41 -4.43 26.02
C PRO A 74 -8.94 -3.04 26.34
N SER A 75 -9.38 -2.85 27.58
CA SER A 75 -10.02 -1.60 28.03
C SER A 75 -9.07 -0.42 28.19
N THR A 76 -7.76 -0.68 28.22
CA THR A 76 -6.71 0.33 28.38
C THR A 76 -5.70 0.26 27.25
N GLY A 77 -5.15 1.42 26.89
CA GLY A 77 -4.14 1.56 25.85
C GLY A 77 -4.74 1.67 24.44
N ALA A 78 -3.86 1.97 23.49
CA ALA A 78 -4.17 2.01 22.07
C ALA A 78 -4.03 0.60 21.47
N TRP A 79 -5.00 0.20 20.64
CA TRP A 79 -4.99 -1.10 19.96
C TRP A 79 -5.50 -0.96 18.54
N ILE A 80 -4.66 -1.34 17.56
CA ILE A 80 -5.02 -1.35 16.15
C ILE A 80 -5.77 -2.66 15.85
N GLN A 81 -6.92 -2.54 15.20
CA GLN A 81 -7.75 -3.69 14.84
C GLN A 81 -7.22 -4.33 13.54
N VAL A 82 -7.09 -5.65 13.55
CA VAL A 82 -6.79 -6.48 12.38
C VAL A 82 -7.94 -7.47 12.21
N VAL A 83 -8.60 -7.42 11.06
CA VAL A 83 -9.87 -8.12 10.83
C VAL A 83 -9.71 -9.10 9.68
N GLY A 84 -9.96 -10.38 9.90
CA GLY A 84 -10.05 -11.38 8.84
C GLY A 84 -11.49 -11.60 8.42
N SER A 85 -11.74 -11.66 7.11
CA SER A 85 -13.02 -12.12 6.55
C SER A 85 -13.36 -13.55 7.00
N PRO A 86 -14.62 -14.00 6.88
CA PRO A 86 -15.05 -15.32 7.34
C PRO A 86 -14.18 -16.51 6.89
N LEU A 87 -13.72 -16.51 5.64
CA LEU A 87 -12.88 -17.58 5.10
C LEU A 87 -11.37 -17.37 5.32
N THR A 88 -10.96 -16.26 5.94
CA THR A 88 -9.54 -16.02 6.25
C THR A 88 -9.06 -17.03 7.32
N PRO A 89 -8.02 -17.84 7.04
CA PRO A 89 -7.43 -18.73 8.03
C PRO A 89 -6.84 -17.95 9.21
N HIS A 90 -6.90 -18.52 10.42
CA HIS A 90 -6.34 -17.89 11.61
C HIS A 90 -4.85 -17.56 11.46
N SER A 91 -4.06 -18.46 10.83
CA SER A 91 -2.64 -18.24 10.57
C SER A 91 -2.39 -17.00 9.71
N ALA A 92 -3.18 -16.77 8.67
CA ALA A 92 -3.05 -15.59 7.81
C ALA A 92 -3.37 -14.29 8.57
N LEU A 93 -4.41 -14.33 9.39
CA LEU A 93 -4.77 -13.19 10.23
C LEU A 93 -3.68 -12.89 11.27
N TYR A 94 -3.12 -13.92 11.88
CA TYR A 94 -2.05 -13.78 12.86
C TYR A 94 -0.76 -13.24 12.22
N THR A 95 -0.37 -13.75 11.05
CA THR A 95 0.78 -13.23 10.28
C THR A 95 0.60 -11.76 9.96
N ALA A 96 -0.57 -11.35 9.47
CA ALA A 96 -0.86 -9.94 9.22
C ALA A 96 -0.78 -9.06 10.48
N ALA A 97 -1.27 -9.57 11.62
CA ALA A 97 -1.18 -8.87 12.89
C ALA A 97 0.28 -8.70 13.37
N LEU A 98 1.14 -9.70 13.13
CA LEU A 98 2.58 -9.60 13.39
C LEU A 98 3.22 -8.51 12.51
N GLU A 99 2.88 -8.47 11.22
CA GLU A 99 3.44 -7.47 10.30
C GLU A 99 3.07 -6.04 10.70
N VAL A 100 1.80 -5.77 11.05
CA VAL A 100 1.38 -4.47 11.60
C VAL A 100 2.16 -4.12 12.87
N GLY A 101 2.38 -5.10 13.75
CA GLY A 101 3.18 -4.93 14.97
C GLY A 101 4.64 -4.57 14.66
N LYS A 102 5.27 -5.24 13.69
CA LYS A 102 6.65 -4.95 13.27
C LYS A 102 6.78 -3.57 12.64
N MET A 103 5.82 -3.18 11.78
CA MET A 103 5.83 -1.85 11.12
C MET A 103 5.86 -0.70 12.11
N LEU A 104 5.08 -0.79 13.20
CA LEU A 104 4.85 0.34 14.10
C LEU A 104 5.49 0.19 15.49
N ARG A 105 6.10 -0.94 15.83
CA ARG A 105 6.71 -1.18 17.16
C ARG A 105 7.64 -0.07 17.64
N HIS A 106 8.36 0.55 16.71
CA HIS A 106 9.35 1.60 16.98
C HIS A 106 8.87 2.98 16.54
N SER A 107 7.61 3.12 16.14
CA SER A 107 7.03 4.39 15.73
C SER A 107 6.81 5.32 16.94
N PRO A 108 6.75 6.64 16.72
CA PRO A 108 6.26 7.56 17.72
C PRO A 108 4.85 7.18 18.19
N SER A 109 4.64 7.17 19.51
CA SER A 109 3.39 6.69 20.11
C SER A 109 2.12 7.39 19.60
N HIS A 110 2.23 8.65 19.14
CA HIS A 110 1.11 9.39 18.56
C HIS A 110 0.67 8.80 17.22
N ILE A 111 1.60 8.38 16.35
CA ILE A 111 1.25 7.76 15.06
C ILE A 111 0.41 6.51 15.29
N PHE A 112 0.91 5.63 16.16
CA PHE A 112 0.20 4.41 16.55
C PHE A 112 -1.18 4.72 17.15
N SER A 113 -1.22 5.65 18.11
CA SER A 113 -2.45 6.00 18.84
C SER A 113 -3.50 6.65 17.93
N ASN A 114 -3.08 7.48 16.98
CA ASN A 114 -3.99 8.12 16.04
C ASN A 114 -4.68 7.08 15.15
N ILE A 115 -3.94 6.08 14.63
CA ILE A 115 -4.51 4.97 13.85
C ILE A 115 -5.46 4.14 14.74
N ALA A 116 -5.00 3.74 15.92
CA ALA A 116 -5.77 2.89 16.84
C ALA A 116 -7.09 3.52 17.31
N ASN A 117 -7.14 4.85 17.39
CA ASN A 117 -8.31 5.60 17.84
C ASN A 117 -9.16 6.15 16.67
N HIS A 118 -8.68 6.06 15.43
CA HIS A 118 -9.46 6.45 14.27
C HIS A 118 -10.53 5.40 13.98
N ALA A 119 -11.81 5.80 14.07
CA ALA A 119 -12.94 4.91 13.82
C ALA A 119 -12.84 4.27 12.43
N GLY A 120 -13.00 2.94 12.37
CA GLY A 120 -12.91 2.15 11.14
C GLY A 120 -11.49 1.86 10.65
N SER A 121 -10.46 2.47 11.23
CA SER A 121 -9.07 2.23 10.82
C SER A 121 -8.54 0.85 11.25
N GLY A 122 -7.33 0.54 10.82
CA GLY A 122 -6.68 -0.75 10.97
C GLY A 122 -6.58 -1.50 9.65
N LEU A 123 -6.43 -2.83 9.76
CA LEU A 123 -6.17 -3.72 8.63
C LEU A 123 -7.31 -4.72 8.46
N GLY A 124 -7.66 -5.04 7.22
CA GLY A 124 -8.61 -6.09 6.85
C GLY A 124 -7.97 -7.08 5.87
N LEU A 125 -8.13 -8.37 6.13
CA LEU A 125 -7.75 -9.45 5.23
C LEU A 125 -8.99 -10.05 4.59
N PHE A 126 -8.94 -10.22 3.28
CA PHE A 126 -9.96 -10.94 2.52
C PHE A 126 -9.37 -12.08 1.70
N THR A 127 -10.21 -13.05 1.36
CA THR A 127 -9.85 -14.17 0.48
C THR A 127 -10.24 -13.87 -0.96
N ARG A 128 -9.67 -14.61 -1.93
CA ARG A 128 -10.01 -14.45 -3.35
C ARG A 128 -11.49 -14.64 -3.67
N SER A 129 -12.17 -15.54 -2.94
CA SER A 129 -13.59 -15.81 -3.14
C SER A 129 -14.48 -14.72 -2.55
N GLU A 130 -14.04 -14.09 -1.46
CA GLU A 130 -14.80 -13.08 -0.73
C GLU A 130 -14.60 -11.66 -1.27
N LYS A 131 -13.39 -11.34 -1.78
CA LYS A 131 -13.00 -10.03 -2.34
C LYS A 131 -13.09 -8.90 -1.30
N ILE A 132 -12.68 -7.68 -1.65
CA ILE A 132 -12.77 -6.53 -0.73
C ILE A 132 -14.22 -6.25 -0.29
N THR A 133 -15.19 -6.60 -1.15
CA THR A 133 -16.62 -6.35 -0.95
C THR A 133 -17.26 -7.34 0.02
N VAL A 134 -16.47 -8.14 0.76
CA VAL A 134 -16.93 -8.85 1.97
C VAL A 134 -16.99 -7.94 3.19
N PHE A 135 -16.20 -6.86 3.21
CA PHE A 135 -16.21 -5.87 4.27
C PHE A 135 -17.43 -4.95 4.10
N PRO A 136 -18.27 -4.76 5.15
CA PRO A 136 -19.52 -4.02 4.99
C PRO A 136 -19.35 -2.58 4.51
N GLU A 137 -18.24 -1.93 4.89
CA GLU A 137 -17.88 -0.59 4.41
C GLU A 137 -17.67 -0.52 2.88
N PHE A 138 -17.43 -1.65 2.21
CA PHE A 138 -17.21 -1.76 0.77
C PHE A 138 -18.32 -2.57 0.03
N TYR A 139 -19.41 -2.96 0.71
CA TYR A 139 -20.52 -3.73 0.08
C TYR A 139 -21.12 -3.06 -1.15
N HIS A 140 -21.21 -1.74 -1.11
CA HIS A 140 -21.77 -0.96 -2.21
C HIS A 140 -20.91 -1.05 -3.49
N LEU A 141 -19.65 -1.48 -3.43
CA LEU A 141 -18.76 -1.58 -4.60
C LEU A 141 -18.88 -2.90 -5.37
N LYS A 142 -19.74 -3.81 -4.91
CA LYS A 142 -19.85 -5.17 -5.44
C LYS A 142 -20.27 -5.19 -6.90
N ASP A 143 -19.61 -6.03 -7.69
CA ASP A 143 -20.02 -6.32 -9.07
C ASP A 143 -21.24 -7.23 -9.05
N THR A 144 -22.43 -6.63 -9.04
CA THR A 144 -23.69 -7.39 -9.07
C THR A 144 -23.91 -8.03 -10.44
N ALA A 145 -24.79 -9.02 -10.53
CA ALA A 145 -25.14 -9.64 -11.82
C ALA A 145 -25.63 -8.61 -12.86
N ALA A 146 -26.31 -7.54 -12.42
CA ALA A 146 -26.78 -6.46 -13.31
C ALA A 146 -25.63 -5.54 -13.78
N CYS A 147 -24.55 -5.47 -13.02
CA CYS A 147 -23.39 -4.63 -13.30
C CYS A 147 -22.19 -5.39 -13.86
N HIS A 148 -22.31 -6.72 -14.01
CA HIS A 148 -21.20 -7.55 -14.46
C HIS A 148 -20.64 -7.06 -15.80
N GLY A 149 -19.34 -6.77 -15.82
CA GLY A 149 -18.65 -6.24 -17.00
C GLY A 149 -19.06 -4.82 -17.44
N ARG A 150 -19.88 -4.11 -16.65
CA ARG A 150 -20.39 -2.76 -16.95
C ARG A 150 -19.88 -1.74 -15.95
N CYS A 151 -19.45 -0.58 -16.46
CA CYS A 151 -18.98 0.55 -15.66
C CYS A 151 -19.72 1.86 -16.01
N ASP A 152 -20.90 1.75 -16.61
CA ASP A 152 -21.73 2.87 -17.05
C ASP A 152 -23.03 2.99 -16.24
N GLY A 153 -23.71 4.14 -16.38
CA GLY A 153 -24.99 4.42 -15.72
C GLY A 153 -24.97 4.09 -14.23
N ASP A 154 -25.97 3.33 -13.79
CA ASP A 154 -26.11 2.92 -12.40
C ASP A 154 -24.98 2.00 -11.91
N CYS A 155 -24.16 1.42 -12.79
CA CYS A 155 -23.07 0.50 -12.43
C CYS A 155 -21.71 1.19 -12.26
N LYS A 156 -21.62 2.50 -12.56
CA LYS A 156 -20.37 3.27 -12.47
C LYS A 156 -19.69 3.16 -11.10
N HIS A 157 -20.47 3.10 -10.02
CA HIS A 157 -19.96 3.03 -8.65
C HIS A 157 -19.21 1.73 -8.32
N THR A 158 -19.34 0.69 -9.15
CA THR A 158 -18.64 -0.61 -8.96
C THR A 158 -17.24 -0.62 -9.58
N CYS A 159 -16.87 0.43 -10.31
CA CYS A 159 -15.64 0.50 -11.06
C CYS A 159 -14.76 1.66 -10.62
N THR A 160 -13.45 1.43 -10.70
CA THR A 160 -12.44 2.48 -10.67
C THR A 160 -12.61 3.42 -11.87
N PHE A 161 -12.00 4.60 -11.81
CA PHE A 161 -12.05 5.59 -12.87
C PHE A 161 -11.46 5.06 -14.19
N ASP A 162 -10.49 4.14 -14.10
CA ASP A 162 -9.90 3.46 -15.26
C ASP A 162 -10.64 2.19 -15.70
N GLY A 163 -11.84 1.93 -15.15
CA GLY A 163 -12.78 0.91 -15.63
C GLY A 163 -12.58 -0.49 -15.07
N ARG A 164 -11.70 -0.69 -14.09
CA ARG A 164 -11.55 -1.97 -13.38
C ARG A 164 -12.62 -2.10 -12.31
N LYS A 165 -13.02 -3.33 -11.99
CA LYS A 165 -13.94 -3.56 -10.87
C LYS A 165 -13.20 -3.37 -9.55
N TYR A 166 -13.77 -2.60 -8.61
CA TYR A 166 -13.18 -2.43 -7.28
C TYR A 166 -12.98 -3.78 -6.58
N GLU A 167 -13.92 -4.72 -6.75
CA GLU A 167 -13.82 -6.06 -6.16
C GLU A 167 -12.67 -6.92 -6.74
N ALA A 168 -12.05 -6.48 -7.84
CA ALA A 168 -10.91 -7.13 -8.47
C ALA A 168 -9.57 -6.47 -8.10
N LEU A 169 -9.51 -5.63 -7.07
CA LEU A 169 -8.27 -5.04 -6.57
C LEU A 169 -7.61 -5.93 -5.51
N GLY A 170 -6.30 -6.15 -5.62
CA GLY A 170 -5.51 -6.97 -4.67
C GLY A 170 -5.25 -6.29 -3.32
N GLY A 171 -5.38 -4.97 -3.27
CA GLY A 171 -5.29 -4.12 -2.09
C GLY A 171 -6.12 -2.85 -2.29
N LEU A 172 -6.62 -2.28 -1.20
CA LEU A 172 -7.29 -0.98 -1.23
C LEU A 172 -7.33 -0.32 0.14
N THR A 173 -6.98 0.97 0.21
CA THR A 173 -7.09 1.73 1.45
C THR A 173 -8.13 2.86 1.41
N GLY A 174 -9.24 2.61 2.12
CA GLY A 174 -10.27 3.59 2.46
C GLY A 174 -10.06 4.13 3.88
N THR A 175 -11.06 3.94 4.75
CA THR A 175 -10.85 4.12 6.20
C THR A 175 -10.02 2.97 6.78
N LYS A 176 -10.20 1.77 6.24
CA LYS A 176 -9.43 0.55 6.53
C LYS A 176 -8.52 0.22 5.35
N SER A 177 -7.33 -0.30 5.64
CA SER A 177 -6.45 -0.92 4.65
C SER A 177 -6.89 -2.35 4.42
N LEU A 178 -7.24 -2.72 3.18
CA LEU A 178 -7.64 -4.07 2.82
C LEU A 178 -6.55 -4.73 1.99
N VAL A 179 -6.24 -5.99 2.28
CA VAL A 179 -5.18 -6.75 1.61
C VAL A 179 -5.66 -8.17 1.32
N LEU A 180 -5.38 -8.67 0.13
CA LEU A 180 -5.63 -10.05 -0.24
C LEU A 180 -4.72 -10.99 0.57
N MET A 181 -5.31 -11.98 1.25
CA MET A 181 -4.53 -12.90 2.11
C MET A 181 -3.44 -13.66 1.36
N ASP A 182 -3.61 -13.90 0.06
CA ASP A 182 -2.64 -14.66 -0.74
C ASP A 182 -1.29 -13.93 -0.86
N ASN A 183 -1.29 -12.59 -0.79
CA ASN A 183 -0.07 -11.81 -0.70
C ASN A 183 0.61 -11.99 0.66
N VAL A 184 -0.14 -11.82 1.75
CA VAL A 184 0.37 -12.01 3.13
C VAL A 184 0.94 -13.42 3.33
N MET A 185 0.32 -14.44 2.73
CA MET A 185 0.74 -15.83 2.84
C MET A 185 1.69 -16.29 1.72
N CYS A 186 2.04 -15.41 0.78
CA CYS A 186 2.84 -15.74 -0.41
C CYS A 186 2.43 -17.04 -1.11
N THR A 187 1.12 -17.24 -1.29
CA THR A 187 0.62 -18.45 -1.95
C THR A 187 0.95 -18.40 -3.45
N SER A 188 0.70 -19.50 -4.17
CA SER A 188 0.83 -19.50 -5.64
C SER A 188 -0.14 -18.53 -6.35
N HIS A 189 -1.07 -17.92 -5.63
CA HIS A 189 -2.08 -17.00 -6.16
C HIS A 189 -1.86 -15.54 -5.79
N ASP A 190 -0.72 -15.21 -5.16
CA ASP A 190 -0.33 -13.84 -4.94
C ASP A 190 -0.19 -13.10 -6.29
N PRO A 191 -1.00 -12.06 -6.54
CA PRO A 191 -0.95 -11.35 -7.81
C PRO A 191 0.33 -10.50 -7.95
N HIS A 192 1.05 -10.26 -6.85
CA HIS A 192 2.33 -9.54 -6.82
C HIS A 192 3.53 -10.49 -6.88
N HIS A 193 3.34 -11.75 -7.29
CA HIS A 193 4.43 -12.68 -7.58
C HIS A 193 5.45 -12.90 -6.46
N LYS A 194 5.07 -12.66 -5.19
CA LYS A 194 5.94 -12.82 -4.03
C LYS A 194 7.18 -11.93 -4.09
N ILE A 195 7.06 -10.76 -4.71
CA ILE A 195 8.13 -9.77 -4.78
C ILE A 195 7.85 -8.53 -3.93
N ASP A 196 6.60 -8.34 -3.48
CA ASP A 196 6.23 -7.25 -2.57
C ASP A 196 5.30 -7.70 -1.45
N ASN A 197 5.41 -7.03 -0.31
CA ASN A 197 4.48 -7.14 0.80
C ASN A 197 3.48 -5.98 0.73
N ILE A 198 2.34 -6.22 0.09
CA ILE A 198 1.32 -5.19 -0.16
C ILE A 198 0.63 -4.75 1.11
N LEU A 199 0.67 -5.55 2.19
CA LEU A 199 0.23 -5.08 3.50
C LEU A 199 1.00 -3.84 3.93
N VAL A 200 2.32 -3.80 3.71
CA VAL A 200 3.14 -2.62 4.04
C VAL A 200 2.71 -1.40 3.23
N HIS A 201 2.49 -1.57 1.93
CA HIS A 201 2.01 -0.50 1.05
C HIS A 201 0.64 0.03 1.50
N GLU A 202 -0.36 -0.85 1.62
CA GLU A 202 -1.73 -0.46 1.98
C GLU A 202 -1.80 0.13 3.39
N PHE A 203 -1.04 -0.43 4.33
CA PHE A 203 -1.03 0.09 5.68
C PHE A 203 -0.31 1.45 5.79
N ALA A 204 0.69 1.71 4.93
CA ALA A 204 1.32 3.03 4.82
C ALA A 204 0.32 4.13 4.41
N HIS A 205 -0.65 3.81 3.55
CA HIS A 205 -1.76 4.74 3.26
C HIS A 205 -2.57 5.10 4.51
N SER A 206 -2.82 4.13 5.40
CA SER A 206 -3.50 4.39 6.67
C SER A 206 -2.63 5.21 7.63
N ILE A 207 -1.32 4.96 7.67
CA ILE A 207 -0.37 5.76 8.45
C ILE A 207 -0.38 7.23 8.00
N ASN A 208 -0.22 7.48 6.70
CA ASN A 208 -0.28 8.83 6.14
C ASN A 208 -1.63 9.52 6.45
N ARG A 209 -2.74 8.82 6.25
CA ARG A 209 -4.08 9.41 6.40
C ARG A 209 -4.46 9.65 7.86
N ASN A 210 -4.31 8.61 8.68
CA ASN A 210 -4.89 8.51 10.02
C ASN A 210 -3.84 8.59 11.12
N GLY A 211 -2.57 8.28 10.85
CA GLY A 211 -1.48 8.32 11.81
C GLY A 211 -0.82 9.69 11.93
N PHE A 212 -0.56 10.34 10.80
CA PHE A 212 0.19 11.60 10.75
C PHE A 212 -0.55 12.78 11.39
N SER A 213 0.21 13.55 12.17
CA SER A 213 -0.07 14.92 12.57
C SER A 213 -0.07 15.88 11.36
N SER A 214 -0.50 17.12 11.60
CA SER A 214 -0.43 18.17 10.58
C SER A 214 1.00 18.47 10.12
N SER A 215 2.00 18.39 11.01
CA SER A 215 3.41 18.63 10.65
C SER A 215 3.91 17.55 9.70
N GLU A 216 3.73 16.28 10.05
CA GLU A 216 4.18 15.14 9.22
C GLU A 216 3.50 15.15 7.85
N LYS A 217 2.22 15.56 7.77
CA LYS A 217 1.54 15.76 6.48
C LYS A 217 2.18 16.86 5.65
N SER A 218 2.54 17.99 6.26
CA SER A 218 3.23 19.09 5.58
C SER A 218 4.64 18.71 5.12
N GLU A 219 5.38 17.96 5.95
CA GLU A 219 6.69 17.42 5.62
C GLU A 219 6.61 16.46 4.42
N LEU A 220 5.62 15.56 4.41
CA LEU A 220 5.39 14.66 3.28
C LEU A 220 5.06 15.44 1.99
N THR A 221 4.22 16.48 2.08
CA THR A 221 3.91 17.36 0.94
C THR A 221 5.15 18.07 0.42
N ALA A 222 5.99 18.59 1.33
CA ALA A 222 7.24 19.26 0.95
C ALA A 222 8.23 18.29 0.28
N ALA A 223 8.40 17.09 0.84
CA ALA A 223 9.25 16.03 0.28
C ALA A 223 8.79 15.62 -1.12
N PHE A 224 7.49 15.31 -1.28
CA PHE A 224 6.93 14.93 -2.58
C PHE A 224 7.08 16.03 -3.63
N ASN A 225 6.74 17.27 -3.29
CA ASN A 225 6.88 18.41 -4.21
C ASN A 225 8.34 18.64 -4.63
N HIS A 226 9.28 18.51 -3.69
CA HIS A 226 10.71 18.59 -3.98
C HIS A 226 11.15 17.45 -4.90
N ALA A 227 10.79 16.20 -4.58
CA ALA A 227 11.11 15.03 -5.39
C ALA A 227 10.61 15.14 -6.83
N LYS A 228 9.40 15.68 -7.01
CA LYS A 228 8.79 15.93 -8.32
C LYS A 228 9.49 17.06 -9.09
N ALA A 229 9.77 18.18 -8.43
CA ALA A 229 10.41 19.33 -9.06
C ALA A 229 11.88 19.07 -9.43
N SER A 230 12.58 18.26 -8.64
CA SER A 230 13.99 17.92 -8.83
C SER A 230 14.21 16.61 -9.58
N HIS A 231 13.13 15.94 -10.01
CA HIS A 231 13.17 14.64 -10.69
C HIS A 231 14.02 13.60 -9.92
N LEU A 232 13.87 13.56 -8.59
CA LEU A 232 14.64 12.66 -7.74
C LEU A 232 14.33 11.20 -8.03
N TRP A 233 13.12 10.87 -8.48
CA TRP A 233 12.73 9.50 -8.82
C TRP A 233 12.20 9.43 -10.25
N THR A 234 12.07 8.22 -10.80
CA THR A 234 11.61 8.00 -12.18
C THR A 234 10.26 8.68 -12.39
N SER A 235 10.24 9.71 -13.25
CA SER A 235 9.02 10.43 -13.58
C SER A 235 8.01 9.52 -14.28
N GLY A 236 6.74 9.60 -13.88
CA GLY A 236 5.68 8.70 -14.38
C GLY A 236 5.67 7.30 -13.78
N SER A 237 6.59 6.98 -12.85
CA SER A 237 6.47 5.78 -12.02
C SER A 237 5.28 5.91 -11.06
N TYR A 238 4.85 4.76 -10.52
CA TYR A 238 3.74 4.73 -9.56
C TYR A 238 4.06 5.53 -8.30
N ALA A 239 5.26 5.38 -7.75
CA ALA A 239 5.74 6.16 -6.62
C ALA A 239 5.69 7.68 -6.86
N MET A 240 5.65 8.14 -8.13
CA MET A 240 5.54 9.56 -8.47
C MET A 240 4.16 9.96 -9.00
N ALA A 241 3.16 9.08 -8.92
CA ALA A 241 1.80 9.37 -9.34
C ALA A 241 1.19 10.47 -8.45
N ASN A 242 1.36 10.35 -7.14
CA ASN A 242 0.87 11.31 -6.15
C ASN A 242 1.61 11.18 -4.80
N GLN A 243 1.28 12.06 -3.86
CA GLN A 243 1.93 12.11 -2.54
C GLN A 243 1.68 10.85 -1.68
N ALA A 244 0.50 10.24 -1.76
CA ALA A 244 0.18 9.07 -0.97
C ALA A 244 0.98 7.85 -1.44
N GLU A 245 1.06 7.64 -2.75
CA GLU A 245 1.82 6.53 -3.36
C GLU A 245 3.32 6.70 -3.22
N TYR A 246 3.79 7.95 -3.31
CA TYR A 246 5.16 8.29 -2.96
C TYR A 246 5.54 7.81 -1.57
N PHE A 247 4.67 8.02 -0.58
CA PHE A 247 4.92 7.53 0.78
C PHE A 247 4.78 6.00 0.89
N ALA A 248 3.78 5.40 0.25
CA ALA A 248 3.51 3.97 0.34
C ALA A 248 4.60 3.11 -0.31
N GLU A 249 5.02 3.46 -1.53
CA GLU A 249 6.13 2.80 -2.23
C GLU A 249 7.47 3.01 -1.51
N ALA A 250 7.69 4.21 -0.95
CA ALA A 250 8.86 4.49 -0.15
C ALA A 250 8.87 3.68 1.16
N SER A 251 7.72 3.43 1.75
CA SER A 251 7.57 2.59 2.95
C SER A 251 7.92 1.13 2.65
N GLY A 252 7.38 0.56 1.57
CA GLY A 252 7.77 -0.77 1.09
C GLY A 252 9.27 -0.86 0.81
N SER A 253 9.83 0.18 0.18
CA SER A 253 11.28 0.28 -0.09
C SER A 253 12.10 0.35 1.21
N PHE A 254 11.72 1.18 2.17
CA PHE A 254 12.42 1.37 3.46
C PHE A 254 12.55 0.08 4.28
N PHE A 255 11.56 -0.80 4.17
CA PHE A 255 11.57 -2.15 4.75
C PHE A 255 12.14 -3.22 3.82
N ARG A 256 12.51 -2.85 2.59
CA ARG A 256 13.01 -3.74 1.54
C ARG A 256 12.04 -4.89 1.24
N VAL A 257 10.76 -4.54 1.12
CA VAL A 257 9.66 -5.45 0.76
C VAL A 257 8.86 -4.94 -0.44
N GLU A 258 9.51 -4.15 -1.30
CA GLU A 258 9.00 -3.63 -2.55
C GLU A 258 10.12 -3.75 -3.58
N LEU A 259 9.99 -4.69 -4.52
CA LEU A 259 11.00 -5.00 -5.53
C LEU A 259 10.53 -4.67 -6.96
N GLN A 260 9.31 -4.18 -7.14
CA GLN A 260 8.82 -3.73 -8.44
C GLN A 260 9.49 -2.43 -8.89
N SER A 261 9.40 -2.17 -10.19
CA SER A 261 9.85 -0.91 -10.79
C SER A 261 8.89 0.25 -10.51
N SER A 262 7.69 -0.05 -10.01
CA SER A 262 6.68 0.92 -9.55
C SER A 262 7.24 1.89 -8.51
N ALA A 263 8.18 1.42 -7.67
CA ALA A 263 8.88 2.19 -6.64
C ALA A 263 9.77 3.33 -7.16
N GLY A 264 9.81 3.57 -8.48
CA GLY A 264 10.44 4.76 -9.06
C GLY A 264 11.97 4.83 -8.87
N GLY A 265 12.61 3.72 -8.52
CA GLY A 265 14.05 3.64 -8.26
C GLY A 265 14.45 3.78 -6.79
N MET A 266 13.49 3.92 -5.86
CA MET A 266 13.78 3.95 -4.41
C MET A 266 14.43 2.66 -3.90
N ASN A 267 14.17 1.55 -4.58
CA ASN A 267 14.70 0.21 -4.31
C ASN A 267 15.85 -0.21 -5.27
N ASP A 268 16.39 0.73 -6.06
CA ASP A 268 17.55 0.52 -6.93
C ASP A 268 18.83 1.00 -6.23
N CYS A 269 19.89 0.21 -6.23
CA CYS A 269 21.18 0.52 -5.61
C CYS A 269 22.33 0.51 -6.64
N GLY A 270 22.12 1.21 -7.77
CA GLY A 270 23.13 1.33 -8.82
C GLY A 270 22.90 0.32 -9.95
N GLY A 271 21.70 0.31 -10.52
CA GLY A 271 21.30 -0.54 -11.65
C GLY A 271 20.94 -1.97 -11.25
N HIS A 272 20.83 -2.25 -9.95
CA HIS A 272 20.38 -3.51 -9.41
C HIS A 272 19.55 -3.28 -8.15
N ARG A 273 18.71 -4.24 -7.75
CA ARG A 273 17.91 -4.12 -6.54
C ARG A 273 18.78 -4.10 -5.29
N CYS A 274 18.45 -3.20 -4.37
CA CYS A 274 19.08 -3.13 -3.06
C CYS A 274 18.93 -4.47 -2.31
N ARG A 275 19.99 -4.90 -1.62
CA ARG A 275 20.07 -6.25 -1.04
C ARG A 275 19.72 -6.29 0.44
N THR A 276 19.79 -5.15 1.13
CA THR A 276 19.47 -5.03 2.56
C THR A 276 18.60 -3.80 2.84
N GLU A 277 17.93 -3.77 3.99
CA GLU A 277 17.26 -2.55 4.48
C GLU A 277 18.24 -1.38 4.53
N ALA A 278 19.48 -1.62 4.98
CA ALA A 278 20.51 -0.61 5.06
C ALA A 278 20.86 -0.02 3.68
N ASP A 279 20.93 -0.86 2.64
CA ASP A 279 21.18 -0.40 1.27
C ASP A 279 20.07 0.54 0.79
N VAL A 280 18.79 0.14 0.99
CA VAL A 280 17.65 0.98 0.57
C VAL A 280 17.60 2.27 1.38
N ARG A 281 17.78 2.19 2.69
CA ARG A 281 17.81 3.36 3.58
C ARG A 281 18.90 4.33 3.17
N HIS A 282 20.10 3.84 2.84
CA HIS A 282 21.18 4.66 2.32
C HIS A 282 20.83 5.27 0.95
N ARG A 283 20.20 4.51 0.04
CA ARG A 283 19.74 5.01 -1.26
C ARG A 283 18.78 6.18 -1.08
N ILE A 284 17.71 6.00 -0.29
CA ILE A 284 16.72 7.04 -0.03
C ILE A 284 17.37 8.23 0.68
N GLN A 285 18.22 8.00 1.70
CA GLN A 285 18.94 9.08 2.39
C GLN A 285 19.80 9.92 1.45
N SER A 286 20.51 9.28 0.52
CA SER A 286 21.42 9.96 -0.40
C SER A 286 20.70 10.76 -1.48
N GLN A 287 19.56 10.26 -1.96
CA GLN A 287 18.84 10.84 -3.10
C GLN A 287 17.70 11.76 -2.68
N ASP A 288 17.02 11.44 -1.58
CA ASP A 288 15.84 12.14 -1.07
C ASP A 288 15.87 12.23 0.47
N PRO A 289 16.74 13.09 1.02
CA PRO A 289 16.96 13.18 2.47
C PRO A 289 15.71 13.62 3.24
N ASN A 290 14.80 14.38 2.62
CA ASN A 290 13.55 14.81 3.24
C ASN A 290 12.62 13.61 3.45
N LEU A 291 12.45 12.77 2.42
CA LEU A 291 11.69 11.52 2.54
C LEU A 291 12.33 10.57 3.55
N PHE A 292 13.65 10.42 3.51
CA PHE A 292 14.36 9.57 4.45
C PHE A 292 14.13 9.99 5.89
N SER A 293 14.23 11.29 6.19
CA SER A 293 13.99 11.83 7.53
C SER A 293 12.59 11.48 8.02
N LEU A 294 11.57 11.65 7.16
CA LEU A 294 10.19 11.32 7.51
C LEU A 294 10.02 9.80 7.75
N LEU A 295 10.53 8.94 6.87
CA LEU A 295 10.44 7.48 7.05
C LEU A 295 11.15 7.00 8.33
N SER A 296 12.34 7.55 8.59
CA SER A 296 13.14 7.28 9.78
C SER A 296 12.38 7.67 11.05
N HIS A 297 11.76 8.85 11.07
CA HIS A 297 10.91 9.29 12.17
C HIS A 297 9.72 8.35 12.36
N VAL A 298 8.95 8.11 11.30
CA VAL A 298 7.69 7.36 11.34
C VAL A 298 7.89 5.91 11.79
N TYR A 299 8.89 5.21 11.23
CA TYR A 299 9.03 3.77 11.44
C TYR A 299 10.02 3.40 12.55
N THR A 300 10.97 4.29 12.88
CA THR A 300 12.06 3.97 13.80
C THR A 300 12.29 5.01 14.89
N SER A 301 11.43 6.03 14.99
CA SER A 301 11.63 7.17 15.89
C SER A 301 13.04 7.74 15.77
N ASP A 302 13.50 7.95 14.53
CA ASP A 302 14.82 8.50 14.20
C ASP A 302 16.02 7.57 14.46
N HIS A 303 15.78 6.26 14.57
CA HIS A 303 16.82 5.21 14.71
C HIS A 303 16.85 4.28 13.48
N PRO A 304 17.24 4.78 12.29
CA PRO A 304 17.06 4.08 11.01
C PRO A 304 17.96 2.85 10.82
N THR A 305 18.82 2.52 11.77
CA THR A 305 19.60 1.27 11.78
C THR A 305 18.85 0.11 12.44
N THR A 306 17.70 0.38 13.07
CA THR A 306 16.87 -0.63 13.72
C THR A 306 16.35 -1.62 12.66
N PRO A 307 16.64 -2.92 12.77
CA PRO A 307 16.10 -3.93 11.85
C PRO A 307 14.59 -4.03 12.01
N SER A 308 13.85 -4.11 10.90
CA SER A 308 12.39 -4.19 10.97
C SER A 308 11.88 -5.61 11.25
N GLY A 309 12.58 -6.62 10.73
CA GLY A 309 12.13 -8.02 10.74
C GLY A 309 10.92 -8.30 9.83
N ILE A 310 10.56 -7.33 8.98
CA ILE A 310 9.53 -7.44 7.94
C ILE A 310 10.15 -8.11 6.72
N THR A 311 9.40 -8.99 6.06
CA THR A 311 9.85 -9.72 4.87
C THR A 311 8.79 -9.66 3.78
N ILE A 312 9.20 -9.92 2.54
CA ILE A 312 8.25 -10.00 1.40
C ILE A 312 7.22 -11.11 1.64
N CYS A 313 7.68 -12.25 2.15
CA CYS A 313 6.86 -13.39 2.54
C CYS A 313 7.03 -13.66 4.04
N PRO A 314 6.17 -13.08 4.89
CA PRO A 314 6.22 -13.25 6.35
C PRO A 314 5.72 -14.61 6.86
#